data_AF-A0A2C9M5A9-F1
#
_entry.id   AF-A0A2C9M5A9-F1
#
_cell.length_a   1.000
_cell.length_b   1.000
_cell.length_c   1.000
_cell.angle_alpha   90.00
_cell.angle_beta   90.00
_cell.angle_gamma   90.00
#
_symmetry.space_group_name_H-M   'P 1'
#
loop_
_entity.id
_entity.type
_entity.pdbx_description
1 polymer ?
#
loop_
_entity_poly.entity_id
_entity_poly.type
_entity_poly.pdbx_seq_one_letter_code
_entity_poly.pdbx_strand_id
1 'polypeptide(L)'
;MHDIFDVGVAISTLSKDKKLIIWIALFIAFAIKMPVFPLHSWLPDSHSNATIPGSVLLAAIVLKLGPYGMLRFIVPFFHEINQIASPTLSFIGAIGVVYGAIAAFSQNDIKKIIAYSSISHMGFITSGMFINNTNALMGSIFQMISHGLSSAALFFCTGFLYSRVKSRKTEDYGGLFHITPKLAGLFTVFMFSAIGVPGTSGFISEFLIILG
;
A
#
# COMPACT_ATOMS: atom_id res chain seq x y z
N MET A 1 25.75 -16.00 6.82
CA MET A 1 24.33 -16.23 7.17
C MET A 1 24.20 -16.38 8.70
N HIS A 2 24.83 -15.48 9.46
CA HIS A 2 24.86 -15.48 10.94
C HIS A 2 23.97 -14.38 11.56
N ASP A 3 23.49 -13.41 10.78
CA ASP A 3 23.11 -12.10 11.33
C ASP A 3 21.69 -11.96 11.91
N ILE A 4 20.75 -12.86 11.62
CA ILE A 4 19.35 -12.69 12.08
C ILE A 4 19.10 -13.31 13.46
N PHE A 5 19.77 -14.41 13.76
CA PHE A 5 19.71 -15.03 15.09
C PHE A 5 20.30 -14.11 16.15
N ASP A 6 21.37 -13.38 15.81
CA ASP A 6 21.98 -12.39 16.72
C ASP A 6 21.04 -11.23 17.05
N VAL A 7 20.25 -10.74 16.09
CA VAL A 7 19.26 -9.68 16.34
C VAL A 7 18.15 -10.16 17.27
N GLY A 8 17.64 -11.37 17.06
CA GLY A 8 16.60 -11.95 17.93
C GLY A 8 17.10 -12.13 19.37
N VAL A 9 18.32 -12.65 19.54
CA VAL A 9 18.96 -12.79 20.85
C VAL A 9 19.20 -11.42 21.49
N ALA A 10 19.73 -10.45 20.75
CA ALA A 10 19.95 -9.10 21.25
C ALA A 10 18.65 -8.42 21.68
N ILE A 11 17.56 -8.56 20.93
CA ILE A 11 16.25 -8.03 21.32
C ILE A 11 15.74 -8.76 22.57
N SER A 12 15.90 -10.08 22.67
CA SER A 12 15.40 -10.87 23.80
C SER A 12 15.95 -10.40 25.15
N THR A 13 17.21 -9.94 25.20
CA THR A 13 17.89 -9.48 26.42
C THR A 13 17.52 -8.06 26.84
N LEU A 14 16.80 -7.30 26.00
CA LEU A 14 16.38 -5.94 26.32
C LEU A 14 15.22 -5.91 27.33
N SER A 15 15.22 -4.88 28.17
CA SER A 15 14.08 -4.56 29.04
C SER A 15 12.84 -4.20 28.21
N LYS A 16 11.65 -4.35 28.81
CA LYS A 16 10.37 -4.07 28.14
C LYS A 16 10.29 -2.63 27.60
N ASP A 17 10.76 -1.65 28.38
CA ASP A 17 10.74 -0.23 27.96
C ASP A 17 11.61 0.01 26.73
N LYS A 18 12.79 -0.61 26.66
CA LYS A 18 13.68 -0.50 25.50
C LYS A 18 13.05 -1.15 24.26
N LYS A 19 12.41 -2.32 24.42
CA LYS A 19 11.68 -2.98 23.33
C LYS A 19 10.56 -2.08 22.79
N LEU A 20 9.80 -1.44 23.68
CA LEU A 20 8.73 -0.52 23.30
C LEU A 20 9.25 0.69 22.54
N ILE A 21 10.32 1.34 23.00
CA ILE A 21 10.92 2.50 22.32
C ILE A 21 11.38 2.12 20.91
N ILE A 22 12.09 0.98 20.77
CA ILE A 22 12.57 0.50 19.47
C ILE A 22 11.40 0.17 18.55
N TRP A 23 10.38 -0.52 19.07
CA TRP A 23 9.17 -0.85 18.32
C TRP A 23 8.49 0.41 17.80
N ILE A 24 8.27 1.43 18.65
CA ILE A 24 7.63 2.69 18.25
C ILE A 24 8.46 3.39 17.17
N ALA A 25 9.78 3.47 17.35
CA ALA A 25 10.67 4.13 16.38
C ALA A 25 10.65 3.44 15.00
N LEU A 26 10.77 2.11 14.98
CA LEU A 26 10.68 1.33 13.75
C LEU A 26 9.28 1.41 13.12
N PHE A 27 8.24 1.31 13.94
CA PHE A 27 6.86 1.39 13.47
C PHE A 27 6.60 2.72 12.80
N ILE A 28 6.93 3.85 13.43
CA ILE A 28 6.76 5.18 12.85
C ILE A 28 7.55 5.32 11.54
N ALA A 29 8.81 4.89 11.50
CA ALA A 29 9.64 4.97 10.30
C ALA A 29 9.02 4.19 9.12
N PHE A 30 8.58 2.96 9.35
CA PHE A 30 7.93 2.17 8.32
C PHE A 30 6.51 2.66 8.01
N ALA A 31 5.78 3.21 8.99
CA ALA A 31 4.44 3.75 8.81
C ALA A 31 4.44 4.98 7.90
N ILE A 32 5.43 5.86 8.05
CA ILE A 32 5.66 6.98 7.11
C ILE A 32 5.95 6.42 5.71
N LYS A 33 6.78 5.38 5.59
CA LYS A 33 7.15 4.79 4.29
C LYS A 33 6.01 4.03 3.62
N MET A 34 5.12 3.40 4.40
CA MET A 34 3.93 2.62 4.00
C MET A 34 2.66 3.48 3.83
N PRO A 35 2.79 4.80 3.82
CA PRO A 35 1.73 5.78 4.19
C PRO A 35 0.55 5.27 5.04
N VAL A 36 0.83 4.79 6.25
CA VAL A 36 -0.23 4.46 7.23
C VAL A 36 -0.92 5.75 7.67
N PHE A 37 -2.25 5.78 7.72
CA PHE A 37 -2.99 6.94 8.23
C PHE A 37 -2.52 7.32 9.66
N PRO A 38 -2.25 8.60 9.97
CA PRO A 38 -2.36 9.81 9.15
C PRO A 38 -1.06 10.23 8.42
N LEU A 39 -0.03 9.39 8.42
CA LEU A 39 1.34 9.67 7.94
C LEU A 39 1.49 9.48 6.42
N HIS A 40 0.52 9.97 5.63
CA HIS A 40 0.43 9.69 4.20
C HIS A 40 0.58 10.88 3.26
N SER A 41 0.54 12.11 3.78
CA SER A 41 0.33 13.33 2.97
C SER A 41 1.43 13.56 1.93
N TRP A 42 2.62 13.01 2.14
CA TRP A 42 3.73 13.08 1.20
C TRP A 42 3.48 12.30 -0.10
N LEU A 43 2.65 11.24 -0.06
CA LEU A 43 2.52 10.29 -1.16
C LEU A 43 1.83 10.90 -2.40
N PRO A 44 0.63 11.53 -2.28
CA PRO A 44 -0.03 12.14 -3.43
C PRO A 44 0.82 13.23 -4.08
N ASP A 45 1.48 14.05 -3.27
CA ASP A 45 2.33 15.13 -3.77
C ASP A 45 3.58 14.59 -4.46
N SER A 46 4.19 13.53 -3.92
CA SER A 46 5.34 12.87 -4.55
C SER A 46 4.98 12.28 -5.92
N HIS A 47 3.85 11.59 -6.04
CA HIS A 47 3.39 11.06 -7.33
C HIS A 47 3.04 12.16 -8.34
N SER A 48 2.40 13.24 -7.86
CA SER A 48 2.00 14.35 -8.73
C SER A 48 3.20 15.03 -9.39
N ASN A 49 4.32 15.13 -8.67
CA ASN A 49 5.55 15.81 -9.11
C ASN A 49 6.58 14.85 -9.74
N ALA A 50 6.48 13.54 -9.50
CA ALA A 50 7.38 12.57 -10.08
C ALA A 50 7.19 12.40 -11.60
N THR A 51 8.26 12.04 -12.29
CA THR A 51 8.17 11.51 -13.66
C THR A 51 7.32 10.24 -13.69
N ILE A 52 6.84 9.82 -14.87
CA ILE A 52 6.07 8.58 -15.00
C ILE A 52 6.89 7.37 -14.54
N PRO A 53 8.13 7.13 -15.02
CA PRO A 53 8.94 6.02 -14.52
C PRO A 53 9.18 6.12 -13.00
N GLY A 54 9.38 7.34 -12.48
CA GLY A 54 9.51 7.57 -11.04
C GLY A 54 8.25 7.17 -10.26
N SER A 55 7.07 7.50 -10.79
CA SER A 55 5.78 7.10 -10.19
C SER A 55 5.58 5.58 -10.22
N VAL A 56 5.93 4.94 -11.34
CA VAL A 56 5.87 3.48 -11.47
C VAL A 56 6.80 2.80 -10.47
N LEU A 57 8.06 3.23 -10.38
CA LEU A 57 9.03 2.67 -9.43
C LEU A 57 8.64 2.90 -7.97
N LEU A 58 8.18 4.13 -7.67
CA LEU A 58 7.71 4.51 -6.35
C LEU A 58 6.56 3.59 -5.91
N ALA A 59 5.54 3.47 -6.75
CA ALA A 59 4.37 2.66 -6.48
C ALA A 59 4.72 1.17 -6.41
N ALA A 60 5.43 0.62 -7.40
CA ALA A 60 5.68 -0.81 -7.55
C ALA A 60 6.58 -1.39 -6.44
N ILE A 61 7.63 -0.66 -6.08
CA ILE A 61 8.73 -1.19 -5.26
C ILE A 61 8.90 -0.38 -3.98
N VAL A 62 9.12 0.93 -4.09
CA VAL A 62 9.56 1.75 -2.96
C VAL A 62 8.53 1.78 -1.83
N LEU A 63 7.24 1.80 -2.17
CA LEU A 63 6.16 1.69 -1.18
C LEU A 63 6.16 0.36 -0.43
N LYS A 64 6.57 -0.74 -1.08
CA LYS A 64 6.55 -2.10 -0.50
C LYS A 64 7.67 -2.30 0.52
N LEU A 65 8.72 -1.48 0.47
CA LEU A 65 9.82 -1.52 1.44
C LEU A 65 9.34 -1.19 2.87
N GLY A 66 8.29 -0.37 3.02
CA GLY A 66 7.65 -0.09 4.31
C GLY A 66 7.07 -1.36 4.97
N PRO A 67 6.01 -1.97 4.39
CA PRO A 67 5.42 -3.18 4.94
C PRO A 67 6.39 -4.37 4.95
N TYR A 68 7.31 -4.48 3.98
CA TYR A 68 8.38 -5.48 4.04
C TYR A 68 9.28 -5.29 5.29
N GLY A 69 9.64 -4.05 5.61
CA GLY A 69 10.38 -3.74 6.83
C GLY A 69 9.61 -4.11 8.10
N MET A 70 8.30 -3.86 8.15
CA MET A 70 7.45 -4.30 9.25
C MET A 70 7.41 -5.83 9.37
N LEU A 71 7.22 -6.55 8.26
CA LEU A 71 7.22 -8.02 8.23
C LEU A 71 8.57 -8.60 8.66
N ARG A 72 9.67 -7.94 8.30
CA ARG A 72 11.01 -8.44 8.58
C ARG A 72 11.50 -8.12 9.99
N PHE A 73 11.17 -6.95 10.51
CA PHE A 73 11.77 -6.42 11.73
C PHE A 73 10.78 -6.20 12.88
N ILE A 74 9.49 -6.02 12.61
CA ILE A 74 8.50 -5.75 13.65
C ILE A 74 7.73 -7.03 14.02
N VAL A 75 7.12 -7.67 13.03
CA VAL A 75 6.28 -8.86 13.22
C VAL A 75 6.99 -9.99 13.98
N PRO A 76 8.20 -10.44 13.59
CA PRO A 76 8.84 -11.59 14.23
C PRO A 76 9.48 -11.27 15.59
N PHE A 77 9.94 -10.04 15.82
CA PHE A 77 10.79 -9.72 16.99
C PHE A 77 10.01 -9.12 18.17
N PHE A 78 8.80 -8.61 17.95
CA PHE A 78 8.03 -7.87 18.97
C PHE A 78 6.62 -8.45 19.20
N HIS A 79 6.50 -9.78 19.25
CA HIS A 79 5.21 -10.47 19.29
C HIS A 79 4.26 -9.97 20.39
N GLU A 80 4.74 -9.81 21.62
CA GLU A 80 3.91 -9.31 22.74
C GLU A 80 3.37 -7.89 22.48
N ILE A 81 4.21 -6.99 21.94
CA ILE A 81 3.81 -5.60 21.65
C ILE A 81 2.84 -5.59 20.47
N ASN A 82 3.08 -6.41 19.45
CA ASN A 82 2.21 -6.54 18.28
C ASN A 82 0.80 -6.98 18.67
N GLN A 83 0.67 -7.97 19.57
CA GLN A 83 -0.63 -8.43 20.05
C GLN A 83 -1.42 -7.32 20.75
N ILE A 84 -0.74 -6.52 21.59
CA ILE A 84 -1.37 -5.39 22.29
C ILE A 84 -1.74 -4.27 21.32
N ALA A 85 -0.88 -3.97 20.34
CA ALA A 85 -1.10 -2.91 19.37
C ALA A 85 -2.12 -3.27 18.29
N SER A 86 -2.34 -4.58 18.05
CA SER A 86 -3.13 -5.06 16.90
C SER A 86 -4.51 -4.42 16.79
N PRO A 87 -5.37 -4.35 17.82
CA PRO A 87 -6.70 -3.76 17.67
C PRO A 87 -6.64 -2.30 17.22
N THR A 88 -5.71 -1.52 17.78
CA THR A 88 -5.48 -0.12 17.41
C THR A 88 -4.99 0.01 15.98
N LEU A 89 -4.03 -0.83 15.56
CA LEU A 89 -3.51 -0.82 14.20
C LEU A 89 -4.56 -1.27 13.19
N SER A 90 -5.39 -2.24 13.54
CA SER A 90 -6.53 -2.67 12.73
C SER A 90 -7.55 -1.56 12.54
N PHE A 91 -7.85 -0.82 13.60
CA PHE A 91 -8.73 0.35 13.52
C PHE A 91 -8.12 1.49 12.68
N ILE A 92 -6.84 1.80 12.86
CA ILE A 92 -6.13 2.80 12.04
C ILE A 92 -6.10 2.38 10.56
N GLY A 93 -5.86 1.09 10.29
CA GLY A 93 -5.91 0.53 8.94
C GLY A 93 -7.28 0.70 8.29
N ALA A 94 -8.35 0.39 9.01
CA ALA A 94 -9.72 0.60 8.55
C ALA A 94 -10.03 2.08 8.25
N ILE A 95 -9.55 3.01 9.10
CA ILE A 95 -9.63 4.45 8.80
C ILE A 95 -8.89 4.77 7.51
N GLY A 96 -7.68 4.23 7.32
CA GLY A 96 -6.89 4.40 6.10
C GLY A 96 -7.61 3.91 4.85
N VAL A 97 -8.30 2.76 4.92
CA VAL A 97 -9.13 2.22 3.82
C VAL A 97 -10.19 3.23 3.42
N VAL A 98 -11.02 3.67 4.37
CA VAL A 98 -12.15 4.57 4.11
C VAL A 98 -11.68 5.96 3.69
N TYR A 99 -10.74 6.54 4.44
CA TYR A 99 -10.19 7.86 4.15
C TYR A 99 -9.53 7.91 2.78
N GLY A 100 -8.66 6.93 2.47
CA GLY A 100 -7.96 6.87 1.18
C GLY A 100 -8.94 6.77 0.01
N ALA A 101 -10.02 6.00 0.15
CA ALA A 101 -11.05 5.86 -0.87
C ALA A 101 -11.82 7.18 -1.11
N ILE A 102 -12.27 7.84 -0.03
CA ILE A 102 -12.99 9.14 -0.13
C ILE A 102 -12.06 10.22 -0.70
N ALA A 103 -10.82 10.27 -0.23
CA ALA A 103 -9.83 11.22 -0.72
C ALA A 103 -9.52 10.99 -2.20
N ALA A 104 -9.40 9.73 -2.66
CA ALA A 104 -9.22 9.39 -4.07
C ALA A 104 -10.40 9.83 -4.92
N PHE A 105 -11.63 9.57 -4.47
CA PHE A 105 -12.86 9.93 -5.18
C PHE A 105 -13.00 11.45 -5.38
N SER A 106 -12.49 12.26 -4.44
CA SER A 106 -12.56 13.73 -4.53
C SER A 106 -11.47 14.36 -5.40
N GLN A 107 -10.54 13.59 -5.97
CA GLN A 107 -9.47 14.15 -6.80
C GLN A 107 -9.88 14.35 -8.26
N ASN A 108 -9.47 15.47 -8.84
CA ASN A 108 -9.55 15.74 -10.28
C ASN A 108 -8.26 15.39 -11.04
N ASP A 109 -7.17 15.09 -10.35
CA ASP A 109 -5.88 14.71 -10.96
C ASP A 109 -5.72 13.19 -10.96
N ILE A 110 -5.56 12.60 -12.15
CA ILE A 110 -5.51 11.15 -12.33
C ILE A 110 -4.35 10.47 -11.57
N LYS A 111 -3.21 11.14 -11.40
CA LYS A 111 -2.10 10.60 -10.61
C LYS A 111 -2.42 10.63 -9.13
N LYS A 112 -3.10 11.68 -8.66
CA LYS A 112 -3.52 11.78 -7.26
C LYS A 112 -4.59 10.74 -6.93
N ILE A 113 -5.52 10.44 -7.85
CA ILE A 113 -6.50 9.35 -7.67
C ILE A 113 -5.78 8.03 -7.38
N ILE A 114 -4.80 7.65 -8.22
CA ILE A 114 -4.04 6.38 -8.04
C ILE A 114 -3.19 6.41 -6.76
N ALA A 115 -2.65 7.57 -6.38
CA ALA A 115 -1.89 7.70 -5.14
C ALA A 115 -2.78 7.55 -3.89
N TYR A 116 -3.95 8.18 -3.86
CA TYR A 116 -4.88 8.05 -2.73
C TYR A 116 -5.53 6.66 -2.65
N SER A 117 -5.83 6.02 -3.80
CA SER A 117 -6.28 4.62 -3.77
C SER A 117 -5.21 3.70 -3.18
N SER A 118 -3.93 4.00 -3.42
CA SER A 118 -2.82 3.26 -2.79
C SER A 118 -2.83 3.40 -1.27
N ILE A 119 -3.18 4.56 -0.71
CA ILE A 119 -3.34 4.75 0.75
C ILE A 119 -4.44 3.82 1.28
N SER A 120 -5.55 3.69 0.55
CA SER A 120 -6.64 2.77 0.91
C SER A 120 -6.14 1.31 0.98
N HIS A 121 -5.41 0.86 -0.04
CA HIS A 121 -4.84 -0.50 -0.07
C HIS A 121 -3.77 -0.75 1.01
N MET A 122 -2.98 0.27 1.36
CA MET A 122 -2.06 0.15 2.50
C MET A 122 -2.82 0.04 3.82
N GLY A 123 -4.00 0.67 3.94
CA GLY A 123 -4.92 0.49 5.06
C GLY A 123 -5.30 -0.97 5.30
N PHE A 124 -5.60 -1.73 4.24
CA PHE A 124 -5.85 -3.19 4.35
C PHE A 124 -4.63 -3.94 4.88
N ILE A 125 -3.44 -3.63 4.36
CA ILE A 125 -2.21 -4.29 4.84
C ILE A 125 -1.99 -3.97 6.33
N THR A 126 -2.16 -2.71 6.74
CA THR A 126 -2.07 -2.31 8.15
C THR A 126 -3.09 -3.03 9.00
N SER A 127 -4.31 -3.23 8.48
CA SER A 127 -5.36 -3.86 9.26
C SER A 127 -5.09 -5.33 9.54
N GLY A 128 -4.59 -6.08 8.56
CA GLY A 128 -4.37 -7.52 8.68
C GLY A 128 -3.00 -7.95 9.20
N MET A 129 -1.95 -7.12 9.07
CA MET A 129 -0.57 -7.56 9.32
C MET A 129 -0.28 -7.98 10.77
N PHE A 130 -0.94 -7.37 11.75
CA PHE A 130 -0.61 -7.54 13.17
C PHE A 130 -1.59 -8.43 13.95
N ILE A 131 -2.66 -8.94 13.31
CA ILE A 131 -3.76 -9.70 13.96
C ILE A 131 -3.35 -11.13 14.40
N ASN A 132 -2.13 -11.57 14.09
CA ASN A 132 -1.67 -12.95 14.36
C ASN A 132 -2.61 -14.03 13.77
N ASN A 133 -3.23 -13.72 12.63
CA ASN A 133 -4.02 -14.66 11.83
C ASN A 133 -3.27 -14.97 10.53
N THR A 134 -3.14 -16.25 10.19
CA THR A 134 -2.44 -16.71 8.98
C THR A 134 -3.08 -16.16 7.70
N ASN A 135 -4.41 -16.13 7.61
CA ASN A 135 -5.12 -15.60 6.45
C ASN A 135 -4.85 -14.10 6.30
N ALA A 136 -4.97 -13.34 7.39
CA ALA A 136 -4.73 -11.90 7.36
C ALA A 136 -3.29 -11.56 6.97
N LEU A 137 -2.31 -12.29 7.51
CA LEU A 137 -0.90 -12.10 7.18
C LEU A 137 -0.60 -12.47 5.71
N MET A 138 -1.12 -13.60 5.23
CA MET A 138 -0.99 -14.01 3.83
C MET A 138 -1.65 -13.00 2.89
N GLY A 139 -2.85 -12.54 3.23
CA GLY A 139 -3.58 -11.51 2.51
C GLY A 139 -2.79 -10.21 2.42
N SER A 140 -2.17 -9.75 3.51
CA SER A 140 -1.28 -8.57 3.53
C SER A 140 -0.08 -8.74 2.59
N ILE A 141 0.55 -9.91 2.57
CA ILE A 141 1.67 -10.21 1.65
C ILE A 141 1.18 -10.22 0.20
N PHE A 142 0.06 -10.88 -0.10
CA PHE A 142 -0.50 -10.89 -1.45
C PHE A 142 -0.92 -9.47 -1.87
N GLN A 143 -1.45 -8.66 -0.96
CA GLN A 143 -1.85 -7.28 -1.25
C GLN A 143 -0.65 -6.43 -1.64
N MET A 144 0.51 -6.60 -0.99
CA MET A 144 1.74 -5.92 -1.38
C MET A 144 2.12 -6.21 -2.84
N ILE A 145 2.01 -7.47 -3.26
CA ILE A 145 2.36 -7.88 -4.62
C ILE A 145 1.29 -7.39 -5.61
N SER A 146 0.02 -7.70 -5.34
CA SER A 146 -1.13 -7.35 -6.16
C SER A 146 -1.20 -5.84 -6.42
N HIS A 147 -1.13 -5.04 -5.36
CA HIS A 147 -1.08 -3.58 -5.45
C HIS A 147 0.15 -3.10 -6.22
N GLY A 148 1.31 -3.74 -6.04
CA GLY A 148 2.53 -3.47 -6.80
C GLY A 148 2.32 -3.55 -8.30
N LEU A 149 1.75 -4.66 -8.77
CA LEU A 149 1.46 -4.86 -10.19
C LEU A 149 0.37 -3.91 -10.70
N SER A 150 -0.75 -3.79 -9.98
CA SER A 150 -1.87 -2.96 -10.43
C SER A 150 -1.52 -1.47 -10.49
N SER A 151 -0.93 -0.93 -9.43
CA SER A 151 -0.54 0.49 -9.38
C SER A 151 0.55 0.83 -10.40
N ALA A 152 1.55 -0.04 -10.60
CA ALA A 152 2.58 0.14 -11.62
C ALA A 152 1.95 0.26 -13.02
N ALA A 153 1.02 -0.64 -13.34
CA ALA A 153 0.36 -0.63 -14.64
C ALA A 153 -0.56 0.59 -14.82
N LEU A 154 -1.27 1.00 -13.78
CA LEU A 154 -2.10 2.22 -13.82
C LEU A 154 -1.24 3.48 -14.03
N PHE A 155 -0.14 3.63 -13.29
CA PHE A 155 0.79 4.75 -13.51
C PHE A 155 1.45 4.71 -14.89
N PHE A 156 1.74 3.52 -15.42
CA PHE A 156 2.24 3.36 -16.77
C PHE A 156 1.20 3.79 -17.82
N CYS A 157 -0.04 3.32 -17.70
CA CYS A 157 -1.13 3.69 -18.61
C CYS A 157 -1.42 5.19 -18.59
N THR A 158 -1.51 5.79 -17.41
CA THR A 158 -1.67 7.25 -17.27
C THR A 158 -0.51 8.02 -17.86
N GLY A 159 0.71 7.47 -17.85
CA GLY A 159 1.85 8.06 -18.54
C GLY A 159 1.70 8.13 -20.05
N PHE A 160 1.16 7.07 -20.67
CA PHE A 160 0.83 7.11 -22.11
C PHE A 160 -0.24 8.15 -22.41
N LEU A 161 -1.30 8.20 -21.60
CA LEU A 161 -2.37 9.20 -21.76
C LEU A 161 -1.81 10.63 -21.62
N TYR A 162 -0.99 10.88 -20.60
CA TYR A 162 -0.32 12.16 -20.40
C TYR A 162 0.59 12.52 -21.58
N SER A 163 1.31 11.55 -22.16
CA SER A 163 2.19 11.81 -23.30
C SER A 163 1.46 12.37 -24.53
N ARG A 164 0.16 12.04 -24.69
CA ARG A 164 -0.68 12.43 -25.83
C ARG A 164 -1.53 13.67 -25.55
N VAL A 165 -2.16 13.74 -24.38
CA VAL A 165 -3.11 14.81 -24.03
C VAL A 165 -2.42 15.99 -23.33
N LYS A 166 -1.27 15.77 -22.69
CA LYS A 166 -0.52 16.77 -21.89
C LYS A 166 -1.32 17.42 -20.76
N SER A 167 -2.41 16.77 -20.33
CA SER A 167 -3.16 17.13 -19.13
C SER A 167 -3.11 16.01 -18.10
N ARG A 168 -3.37 16.32 -16.83
CA ARG A 168 -3.57 15.34 -15.75
C ARG A 168 -5.02 15.29 -15.26
N LYS A 169 -5.87 16.21 -15.74
CA LYS A 169 -7.22 16.33 -15.24
C LYS A 169 -8.11 15.21 -15.79
N THR A 170 -8.95 14.66 -14.95
CA THR A 170 -9.89 13.59 -15.35
C THR A 170 -10.89 14.03 -16.41
N GLU A 171 -11.30 15.30 -16.39
CA GLU A 171 -12.25 15.90 -17.36
C GLU A 171 -11.76 15.84 -18.82
N ASP A 172 -10.44 15.79 -19.03
CA ASP A 172 -9.84 15.74 -20.38
C ASP A 172 -9.82 14.32 -20.98
N TYR A 173 -10.25 13.31 -20.22
CA TYR A 173 -10.19 11.90 -20.59
C TYR A 173 -11.58 11.29 -20.80
N GLY A 174 -12.23 11.64 -21.91
CA GLY A 174 -13.49 11.05 -22.37
C GLY A 174 -13.32 10.09 -23.55
N GLY A 175 -14.15 9.04 -23.63
CA GLY A 175 -14.26 8.21 -24.85
C GLY A 175 -13.02 7.40 -25.24
N LEU A 176 -12.13 7.09 -24.28
CA LEU A 176 -10.83 6.44 -24.57
C LEU A 176 -10.93 5.10 -25.31
N PHE A 177 -12.02 4.34 -25.14
CA PHE A 177 -12.22 3.09 -25.86
C PHE A 177 -12.35 3.27 -27.38
N HIS A 178 -12.87 4.41 -27.85
CA HIS A 178 -12.98 4.68 -29.29
C HIS A 178 -11.64 5.12 -29.91
N ILE A 179 -10.77 5.74 -29.11
CA ILE A 179 -9.52 6.35 -29.59
C ILE A 179 -8.33 5.39 -29.40
N THR A 180 -8.26 4.73 -28.25
CA THR A 180 -7.14 3.87 -27.83
C THR A 180 -7.64 2.62 -27.10
N PRO A 181 -8.37 1.72 -27.78
CA PRO A 181 -9.07 0.59 -27.15
C PRO A 181 -8.14 -0.36 -26.38
N LYS A 182 -6.93 -0.58 -26.87
CA LYS A 182 -5.94 -1.46 -26.18
C LYS A 182 -5.50 -0.86 -24.84
N LEU A 183 -5.23 0.44 -24.80
CA LEU A 183 -4.81 1.12 -23.58
C LEU A 183 -5.98 1.24 -22.60
N ALA A 184 -7.18 1.56 -23.09
CA ALA A 184 -8.40 1.62 -22.29
C ALA A 184 -8.71 0.24 -21.68
N GLY A 185 -8.65 -0.84 -22.47
CA GLY A 185 -8.84 -2.20 -21.98
C GLY A 185 -7.80 -2.60 -20.92
N LEU A 186 -6.52 -2.30 -21.15
CA LEU A 186 -5.46 -2.56 -20.17
C LEU A 186 -5.70 -1.79 -18.86
N PHE A 187 -6.03 -0.50 -18.96
CA PHE A 187 -6.36 0.34 -17.82
C PHE A 187 -7.54 -0.24 -17.02
N THR A 188 -8.60 -0.67 -17.71
CA THR A 188 -9.78 -1.29 -17.08
C THR A 188 -9.45 -2.58 -16.35
N VAL A 189 -8.63 -3.47 -16.93
CA VAL A 189 -8.21 -4.71 -16.25
C VAL A 189 -7.48 -4.42 -14.94
N PHE A 190 -6.53 -3.47 -14.95
CA PHE A 190 -5.80 -3.12 -13.74
C PHE A 190 -6.63 -2.30 -12.75
N MET A 191 -7.60 -1.52 -13.23
CA MET A 191 -8.62 -0.89 -12.38
C MET A 191 -9.46 -1.94 -11.65
N PHE A 192 -9.94 -2.99 -12.33
CA PHE A 192 -10.67 -4.08 -11.67
C PHE A 192 -9.80 -4.84 -10.67
N SER A 193 -8.51 -5.03 -11.00
CA SER A 193 -7.56 -5.58 -10.04
C SER A 193 -7.32 -4.69 -8.84
N ALA A 194 -7.35 -3.36 -8.99
CA ALA A 194 -7.23 -2.43 -7.88
C ALA A 194 -8.52 -2.41 -7.04
N ILE A 195 -9.71 -2.46 -7.66
CA ILE A 195 -10.99 -2.48 -6.94
C ILE A 195 -11.21 -3.79 -6.17
N GLY A 196 -10.53 -4.88 -6.54
CA GLY A 196 -10.69 -6.18 -5.90
C GLY A 196 -11.89 -6.96 -6.44
N VAL A 197 -12.13 -6.94 -7.76
CA VAL A 197 -13.18 -7.75 -8.40
C VAL A 197 -12.81 -9.24 -8.37
N PRO A 198 -13.74 -10.18 -8.08
CA PRO A 198 -13.47 -11.61 -8.13
C PRO A 198 -12.82 -12.05 -9.45
N GLY A 199 -11.81 -12.93 -9.36
CA GLY A 199 -10.98 -13.33 -10.50
C GLY A 199 -9.74 -12.45 -10.71
N THR A 200 -9.54 -11.41 -9.90
CA THR A 200 -8.31 -10.59 -9.89
C THR A 200 -7.45 -10.87 -8.66
N SER A 201 -6.16 -10.53 -8.72
CA SER A 201 -5.27 -10.68 -7.57
C SER A 201 -5.66 -9.80 -6.38
N GLY A 202 -6.25 -8.62 -6.62
CA GLY A 202 -6.68 -7.71 -5.56
C GLY A 202 -7.79 -8.29 -4.68
N PHE A 203 -8.72 -9.03 -5.30
CA PHE A 203 -9.78 -9.71 -4.55
C PHE A 203 -9.21 -10.73 -3.57
N ILE A 204 -8.30 -11.60 -4.04
CA ILE A 204 -7.72 -12.67 -3.22
C ILE A 204 -7.03 -12.07 -2.00
N SER A 205 -6.25 -11.00 -2.19
CA SER A 205 -5.51 -10.38 -1.11
C SER A 205 -6.42 -9.68 -0.09
N GLU A 206 -7.36 -8.84 -0.53
CA GLU A 206 -8.24 -8.12 0.39
C GLU A 206 -9.24 -9.05 1.08
N PHE A 207 -9.73 -10.07 0.38
CA PHE A 207 -10.62 -11.07 0.96
C PHE A 207 -9.93 -11.87 2.08
N LEU A 208 -8.68 -12.30 1.87
CA LEU A 208 -7.90 -13.00 2.90
C LEU A 208 -7.64 -12.12 4.13
N ILE A 209 -7.44 -10.81 3.93
CA ILE A 209 -7.31 -9.83 5.03
C ILE A 209 -8.61 -9.72 5.82
N ILE A 210 -9.75 -9.63 5.16
CA ILE A 210 -11.06 -9.49 5.81
C ILE A 210 -11.49 -10.78 6.52
N LEU A 211 -11.15 -11.93 5.94
CA LEU A 211 -11.50 -13.24 6.51
C LEU A 211 -10.74 -13.56 7.80
N GLY A 212 -9.52 -13.03 7.94
CA GLY A 212 -8.63 -13.28 9.08
C GLY A 212 -8.88 -12.34 10.25
#